data_AF-A0A2R6II20-F1
#
_entry.id   AF-A0A2R6II20-F1
#
_cell.length_a   1.000
_cell.length_b   1.000
_cell.length_c   1.000
_cell.angle_alpha   90.00
_cell.angle_beta   90.00
_cell.angle_gamma   90.00
#
_symmetry.space_group_name_H-M   'P 1'
#
loop_
_entity.id
_entity.type
_entity.pdbx_description
1 polymer ?
#
loop_
_entity_poly.entity_id
_entity_poly.type
_entity_poly.pdbx_seq_one_letter_code
_entity_poly.pdbx_strand_id
1 'polypeptide(L)'
;MRIRDRLGISPRRQRQVTYLFELVMAGVFLVGVWNWEVPVMVNAGVALLIAQVVPVLERDYNVPLDAGLTLWITSAVFLHALGTIGLPGTDSFYRTIGWWDHMTHALSSSVVAGVGYATVRAIDEHAEGVVLPPKFVFVFILLFVLAFGVLWEVLEFGIGLAADFLGAETVLTQYGLEDTLLDLVFDTVGAVVVATWGSAHLQDVSGYIEELIEKRSA
;
A
#
# COMPACT_ATOMS: atom_id res chain seq x y z
N MET A 1 15.26 8.24 16.04
CA MET A 1 14.04 9.00 16.44
C MET A 1 12.88 8.60 15.54
N ARG A 2 11.76 8.12 16.10
CA ARG A 2 10.65 7.56 15.29
C ARG A 2 9.77 8.70 14.74
N ILE A 3 9.23 8.57 13.52
CA ILE A 3 8.35 9.58 12.87
C ILE A 3 7.18 10.04 13.77
N ARG A 4 6.73 9.15 14.66
CA ARG A 4 5.73 9.42 15.72
C ARG A 4 6.05 10.66 16.59
N ASP A 5 7.33 10.95 16.82
CA ASP A 5 7.77 12.05 17.69
C ASP A 5 7.71 13.41 16.97
N ARG A 6 7.64 13.43 15.63
CA ARG A 6 7.54 14.67 14.83
C ARG A 6 6.10 15.07 14.46
N LEU A 7 5.15 14.12 14.41
CA LEU A 7 3.74 14.40 14.06
C LEU A 7 2.82 14.53 15.28
N GLY A 8 3.24 14.09 16.47
CA GLY A 8 2.46 14.22 17.71
C GLY A 8 1.16 13.40 17.75
N ILE A 9 0.94 12.49 16.80
CA ILE A 9 -0.25 11.62 16.77
C ILE A 9 0.06 10.36 17.59
N SER A 10 -0.70 10.14 18.66
CA SER A 10 -0.52 8.95 19.50
C SER A 10 -0.90 7.67 18.76
N PRO A 11 -0.30 6.51 19.10
CA PRO A 11 -0.67 5.21 18.51
C PRO A 11 -2.16 4.90 18.65
N ARG A 12 -2.80 5.37 19.73
CA ARG A 12 -4.26 5.25 19.92
C ARG A 12 -5.04 5.98 18.83
N ARG A 13 -4.65 7.21 18.50
CA ARG A 13 -5.29 7.99 17.42
C ARG A 13 -5.06 7.36 16.06
N GLN A 14 -3.86 6.85 15.79
CA GLN A 14 -3.59 6.14 14.53
C GLN A 14 -4.52 4.94 14.34
N ARG A 15 -4.66 4.10 15.38
CA ARG A 15 -5.60 2.97 15.36
C ARG A 15 -7.06 3.42 15.19
N GLN A 16 -7.47 4.49 15.86
CA GLN A 16 -8.83 5.04 15.70
C GLN A 16 -9.10 5.47 14.24
N VAL A 17 -8.12 6.08 13.57
CA VAL A 17 -8.24 6.47 12.17
C VAL A 17 -8.28 5.24 11.26
N THR A 18 -7.44 4.23 11.51
CA THR A 18 -7.50 2.95 10.80
C THR A 18 -8.89 2.32 10.90
N TYR A 19 -9.44 2.18 12.11
CA TYR A 19 -10.78 1.61 12.29
C TYR A 19 -11.87 2.46 11.65
N LEU A 20 -11.70 3.79 11.62
CA LEU A 20 -12.63 4.66 10.91
C LEU A 20 -12.61 4.38 9.40
N PHE A 21 -11.43 4.25 8.79
CA PHE A 21 -11.30 3.90 7.37
C PHE A 21 -11.92 2.54 7.07
N GLU A 22 -11.64 1.51 7.87
CA GLU A 22 -12.24 0.19 7.72
C GLU A 22 -13.77 0.23 7.87
N LEU A 23 -14.29 1.00 8.84
CA LEU A 23 -15.73 1.14 9.04
C LEU A 23 -16.42 1.86 7.87
N VAL A 24 -15.78 2.89 7.31
CA VAL A 24 -16.28 3.57 6.11
C VAL A 24 -16.28 2.59 4.93
N MET A 25 -15.19 1.84 4.72
CA MET A 25 -15.13 0.84 3.65
C MET A 25 -16.15 -0.28 3.81
N ALA A 26 -16.41 -0.72 5.04
CA ALA A 26 -17.47 -1.69 5.32
C ALA A 26 -18.85 -1.11 5.00
N GLY A 27 -19.10 0.16 5.34
CA GLY A 27 -20.33 0.85 4.96
C GLY A 27 -20.49 0.94 3.44
N VAL A 28 -19.44 1.33 2.72
CA VAL A 28 -19.40 1.40 1.25
C VAL A 28 -19.66 0.03 0.62
N PHE A 29 -19.03 -1.02 1.14
CA PHE A 29 -19.26 -2.40 0.70
C PHE A 29 -20.74 -2.78 0.85
N LEU A 30 -21.34 -2.51 2.01
CA LEU A 30 -22.75 -2.82 2.28
C LEU A 30 -23.70 -2.03 1.37
N VAL A 31 -23.38 -0.76 1.05
CA VAL A 31 -24.14 0.04 0.08
C VAL A 31 -24.03 -0.58 -1.32
N GLY A 32 -22.83 -0.98 -1.73
CA GLY A 32 -22.63 -1.67 -3.01
C GLY A 32 -23.45 -2.97 -3.09
N VAL A 33 -23.48 -3.77 -2.02
CA VAL A 33 -24.31 -4.98 -1.93
C VAL A 33 -25.80 -4.64 -2.02
N TRP A 34 -26.24 -3.59 -1.32
CA TRP A 34 -27.64 -3.18 -1.30
C TRP A 34 -28.13 -2.69 -2.68
N ASN A 35 -27.28 -1.95 -3.40
CA ASN A 35 -27.59 -1.40 -4.72
C ASN A 35 -27.25 -2.35 -5.88
N TRP A 36 -26.65 -3.51 -5.62
CA TRP A 36 -26.11 -4.42 -6.65
C TRP A 36 -25.02 -3.79 -7.55
N GLU A 37 -24.24 -2.88 -6.98
CA GLU A 37 -23.13 -2.21 -7.66
C GLU A 37 -21.85 -3.06 -7.53
N VAL A 38 -21.64 -3.97 -8.48
CA VAL A 38 -20.51 -4.92 -8.46
C VAL A 38 -19.14 -4.23 -8.38
N PRO A 39 -18.85 -3.15 -9.13
CA PRO A 39 -17.56 -2.46 -9.02
C PRO A 39 -17.29 -1.94 -7.60
N VAL A 40 -18.32 -1.39 -6.95
CA VAL A 40 -18.23 -0.87 -5.57
C VAL A 40 -18.00 -2.00 -4.58
N MET A 41 -18.75 -3.09 -4.70
CA MET A 41 -18.58 -4.28 -3.86
C MET A 41 -17.16 -4.85 -3.95
N VAL A 42 -16.64 -5.02 -5.18
CA VAL A 42 -15.33 -5.63 -5.40
C VAL A 42 -14.22 -4.72 -4.88
N ASN A 43 -14.22 -3.43 -5.22
CA ASN A 43 -13.20 -2.49 -4.76
C ASN A 43 -13.18 -2.35 -3.24
N ALA A 44 -14.36 -2.19 -2.61
CA ALA A 44 -14.44 -2.07 -1.16
C ALA A 44 -14.07 -3.39 -0.45
N GLY A 45 -14.48 -4.53 -1.00
CA GLY A 45 -14.12 -5.84 -0.48
C GLY A 45 -12.63 -6.10 -0.52
N VAL A 46 -11.97 -5.84 -1.65
CA VAL A 46 -10.52 -5.99 -1.80
C VAL A 46 -9.76 -5.07 -0.86
N ALA A 47 -10.16 -3.80 -0.75
CA ALA A 47 -9.53 -2.86 0.18
C ALA A 47 -9.63 -3.32 1.65
N LEU A 48 -10.80 -3.83 2.06
CA LEU A 48 -10.97 -4.43 3.39
C LEU A 48 -10.08 -5.65 3.59
N LEU A 49 -10.02 -6.56 2.61
CA LEU A 49 -9.16 -7.74 2.69
C LEU A 49 -7.70 -7.36 2.88
N ILE A 50 -7.20 -6.39 2.10
CA ILE A 50 -5.82 -5.90 2.24
C ILE A 50 -5.60 -5.23 3.60
N ALA A 51 -6.54 -4.40 4.06
CA ALA A 51 -6.47 -3.78 5.39
C ALA A 51 -6.39 -4.82 6.51
N GLN A 52 -7.08 -5.96 6.37
CA GLN A 52 -7.05 -7.06 7.33
C GLN A 52 -5.77 -7.91 7.31
N VAL A 53 -4.92 -7.80 6.29
CA VAL A 53 -3.63 -8.52 6.26
C VAL A 53 -2.79 -8.17 7.50
N VAL A 54 -2.74 -6.90 7.86
CA VAL A 54 -1.94 -6.43 9.01
C VAL A 54 -2.46 -6.99 10.35
N PRO A 55 -3.75 -6.82 10.71
CA PRO A 55 -4.32 -7.45 11.90
C PRO A 55 -4.14 -8.97 11.97
N VAL A 56 -4.25 -9.68 10.84
CA VAL A 56 -4.06 -11.14 10.78
C VAL A 56 -2.60 -11.51 11.06
N LEU A 57 -1.64 -10.78 10.48
CA LEU A 57 -0.22 -10.99 10.75
C LEU A 57 0.14 -10.73 12.22
N GLU A 58 -0.43 -9.67 12.83
CA GLU A 58 -0.22 -9.39 14.26
C GLU A 58 -0.83 -10.49 15.13
N ARG A 59 -2.06 -10.93 14.84
CA ARG A 59 -2.79 -11.90 15.66
C ARG A 59 -2.24 -13.32 15.55
N ASP A 60 -2.00 -13.79 14.33
CA ASP A 60 -1.74 -15.20 14.06
C ASP A 60 -0.24 -15.51 13.99
N TYR A 61 0.58 -14.53 13.61
CA TYR A 61 2.04 -14.68 13.47
C TYR A 61 2.84 -13.87 14.49
N ASN A 62 2.16 -13.12 15.37
CA ASN A 62 2.76 -12.34 16.45
C ASN A 62 3.82 -11.34 15.96
N VAL A 63 3.66 -10.86 14.73
CA VAL A 63 4.53 -9.84 14.13
C VAL A 63 4.16 -8.49 14.76
N PRO A 64 5.06 -7.81 15.49
CA PRO A 64 4.75 -6.53 16.10
C PRO A 64 4.76 -5.42 15.05
N LEU A 65 3.62 -5.20 14.38
CA LEU A 65 3.49 -4.13 13.40
C LEU A 65 3.21 -2.79 14.13
N ASP A 66 3.87 -1.72 13.70
CA ASP A 66 3.68 -0.40 14.30
C ASP A 66 2.34 0.20 13.83
N ALA A 67 1.62 0.88 14.72
CA ALA A 67 0.33 1.49 14.39
C ALA A 67 0.43 2.49 13.22
N GLY A 68 1.59 3.10 13.00
CA GLY A 68 1.86 3.95 11.83
C GLY A 68 1.94 3.16 10.53
N LEU A 69 2.52 1.95 10.54
CA LEU A 69 2.58 1.06 9.38
C LEU A 69 1.18 0.56 9.00
N THR A 70 0.38 0.15 9.98
CA THR A 70 -1.02 -0.23 9.77
C THR A 70 -1.81 0.93 9.15
N LEU A 71 -1.67 2.13 9.72
CA LEU A 71 -2.34 3.32 9.20
C LEU A 71 -1.89 3.66 7.77
N TRP A 72 -0.59 3.58 7.48
CA TRP A 72 -0.06 3.85 6.14
C TRP A 72 -0.63 2.89 5.09
N ILE A 73 -0.58 1.57 5.35
CA ILE A 73 -1.14 0.55 4.45
C ILE A 73 -2.65 0.78 4.26
N THR A 74 -3.37 0.97 5.36
CA THR A 74 -4.83 1.19 5.33
C THR A 74 -5.17 2.47 4.58
N SER A 75 -4.37 3.53 4.72
CA SER A 75 -4.59 4.80 4.01
C SER A 75 -4.43 4.65 2.51
N ALA A 76 -3.43 3.88 2.05
CA ALA A 76 -3.21 3.61 0.63
C ALA A 76 -4.43 2.93 0.00
N VAL A 77 -4.86 1.82 0.58
CA VAL A 77 -6.01 1.06 0.05
C VAL A 77 -7.34 1.81 0.21
N PHE A 78 -7.51 2.56 1.30
CA PHE A 78 -8.68 3.40 1.52
C PHE A 78 -8.79 4.50 0.47
N LEU A 79 -7.72 5.25 0.22
CA LEU A 79 -7.74 6.36 -0.74
C LEU A 79 -7.88 5.87 -2.18
N HIS A 80 -7.30 4.72 -2.52
CA HIS A 80 -7.49 4.09 -3.82
C HIS A 80 -8.96 3.67 -4.02
N ALA A 81 -9.55 2.96 -3.05
CA ALA A 81 -10.96 2.55 -3.14
C ALA A 81 -11.94 3.74 -3.08
N LEU A 82 -11.61 4.80 -2.35
CA LEU A 82 -12.37 6.05 -2.39
C LEU A 82 -12.23 6.74 -3.76
N GLY A 83 -11.09 6.57 -4.43
CA GLY A 83 -10.83 7.04 -5.79
C GLY A 83 -11.84 6.51 -6.81
N THR A 84 -12.11 5.20 -6.77
CA THR A 84 -13.01 4.54 -7.72
C THR A 84 -14.48 4.95 -7.56
N ILE A 85 -14.87 5.40 -6.37
CA ILE A 85 -16.28 5.65 -6.02
C ILE A 85 -16.59 7.15 -5.94
N GLY A 86 -15.70 7.94 -5.34
CA GLY A 86 -15.97 9.33 -4.96
C GLY A 86 -16.84 9.45 -3.71
N LEU A 87 -17.55 10.57 -3.57
CA LEU A 87 -18.53 10.77 -2.49
C LEU A 87 -19.90 10.21 -2.88
N PRO A 88 -20.76 9.88 -1.90
CA PRO A 88 -22.12 9.48 -2.18
C PRO A 88 -22.85 10.49 -3.07
N GLY A 89 -23.25 10.06 -4.27
CA GLY A 89 -23.94 10.88 -5.25
C GLY A 89 -23.03 11.74 -6.15
N THR A 90 -21.72 11.52 -6.14
CA THR A 90 -20.77 12.14 -7.10
C THR A 90 -20.15 11.09 -8.01
N ASP A 91 -19.53 11.55 -9.10
CA ASP A 91 -18.66 10.70 -9.92
C ASP A 91 -17.38 10.31 -9.17
N SER A 92 -16.67 9.31 -9.72
CA SER A 92 -15.37 8.84 -9.27
C SER A 92 -14.35 9.99 -9.15
N PHE A 93 -13.59 9.99 -8.05
CA PHE A 93 -12.52 10.96 -7.85
C PHE A 93 -11.39 10.84 -8.88
N TYR A 94 -11.16 9.66 -9.44
CA TYR A 94 -10.24 9.49 -10.58
C TYR A 94 -10.68 10.30 -11.81
N ARG A 95 -11.98 10.54 -11.98
CA ARG A 95 -12.49 11.38 -13.07
C ARG A 95 -12.58 12.86 -12.69
N THR A 96 -12.89 13.17 -11.44
CA THR A 96 -13.20 14.54 -11.02
C THR A 96 -12.01 15.32 -10.47
N ILE A 97 -10.97 14.65 -9.95
CA ILE A 97 -9.84 15.26 -9.28
C ILE A 97 -8.54 14.81 -9.98
N GLY A 98 -8.04 15.62 -10.90
CA GLY A 98 -6.93 15.23 -11.80
C GLY A 98 -5.55 14.97 -11.16
N TRP A 99 -5.40 15.12 -9.84
CA TRP A 99 -4.18 14.72 -9.12
C TRP A 99 -4.40 13.51 -8.20
N TRP A 100 -5.65 13.07 -8.03
CA TRP A 100 -6.01 12.00 -7.11
C TRP A 100 -5.30 10.71 -7.49
N ASP A 101 -5.32 10.41 -8.79
CA ASP A 101 -4.76 9.20 -9.35
C ASP A 101 -3.27 9.06 -9.09
N HIS A 102 -2.52 10.05 -9.56
CA HIS A 102 -1.11 10.26 -9.26
C HIS A 102 -0.76 10.16 -7.76
N MET A 103 -1.56 10.76 -6.87
CA MET A 103 -1.34 10.64 -5.42
C MET A 103 -1.52 9.20 -4.96
N THR A 104 -2.58 8.52 -5.40
CA THR A 104 -2.84 7.13 -5.00
C THR A 104 -1.80 6.17 -5.55
N HIS A 105 -1.24 6.41 -6.74
CA HIS A 105 -0.10 5.68 -7.28
C HIS A 105 1.13 5.85 -6.42
N ALA A 106 1.55 7.09 -6.16
CA ALA A 106 2.70 7.34 -5.29
C ALA A 106 2.53 6.77 -3.87
N LEU A 107 1.32 6.81 -3.31
CA LEU A 107 1.07 6.25 -1.98
C LEU A 107 1.03 4.71 -2.01
N SER A 108 0.38 4.10 -2.99
CA SER A 108 0.29 2.64 -3.11
C SER A 108 1.64 2.01 -3.44
N SER A 109 2.39 2.62 -4.35
CA SER A 109 3.75 2.20 -4.71
C SER A 109 4.71 2.32 -3.54
N SER A 110 4.51 3.30 -2.64
CA SER A 110 5.30 3.40 -1.42
C SER A 110 5.07 2.17 -0.52
N VAL A 111 3.83 1.66 -0.43
CA VAL A 111 3.54 0.42 0.32
C VAL A 111 4.23 -0.77 -0.33
N VAL A 112 4.16 -0.89 -1.67
CA VAL A 112 4.86 -1.93 -2.44
C VAL A 112 6.37 -1.84 -2.21
N ALA A 113 6.94 -0.64 -2.18
CA ALA A 113 8.35 -0.40 -1.87
C ALA A 113 8.70 -0.88 -0.45
N GLY A 114 7.82 -0.67 0.52
CA GLY A 114 7.95 -1.17 1.88
C GLY A 114 8.00 -2.69 1.94
N VAL A 115 7.14 -3.37 1.17
CA VAL A 115 7.15 -4.84 1.03
C VAL A 115 8.45 -5.33 0.39
N GLY A 116 8.89 -4.69 -0.69
CA GLY A 116 10.17 -5.00 -1.34
C GLY A 116 11.36 -4.83 -0.40
N TYR A 117 11.39 -3.73 0.35
CA TYR A 117 12.40 -3.47 1.38
C TYR A 117 12.41 -4.54 2.47
N ALA A 118 11.23 -4.86 3.04
CA ALA A 118 11.10 -5.89 4.07
C ALA A 118 11.57 -7.26 3.59
N THR A 119 11.26 -7.62 2.34
CA THR A 119 11.69 -8.87 1.71
C THR A 119 13.20 -8.95 1.59
N VAL A 120 13.84 -7.89 1.09
CA VAL A 120 15.29 -7.80 0.94
C VAL A 120 15.99 -7.88 2.29
N ARG A 121 15.46 -7.19 3.31
CA ARG A 121 16.04 -7.24 4.66
C ARG A 121 15.92 -8.60 5.29
N ALA A 122 14.78 -9.29 5.11
CA ALA A 122 14.64 -10.66 5.58
C ALA A 122 15.72 -11.57 4.98
N ILE A 123 16.04 -11.41 3.69
CA ILE A 123 17.11 -12.17 3.02
C ILE A 123 18.49 -11.78 3.57
N ASP A 124 18.79 -10.49 3.64
CA ASP A 124 20.07 -9.96 4.14
C ASP A 124 20.36 -10.40 5.58
N GLU A 125 19.31 -10.52 6.42
CA GLU A 125 19.44 -10.93 7.83
C GLU A 125 19.50 -12.44 8.04
N HIS A 126 18.87 -13.26 7.17
CA HIS A 126 18.68 -14.70 7.42
C HIS A 126 19.43 -15.60 6.44
N ALA A 127 19.98 -15.08 5.33
CA ALA A 127 20.74 -15.87 4.38
C ALA A 127 22.25 -15.76 4.65
N GLU A 128 22.85 -16.87 5.07
CA GLU A 128 24.30 -16.93 5.31
C GLU A 128 25.09 -16.58 4.04
N GLY A 129 26.05 -15.66 4.17
CA GLY A 129 26.91 -15.22 3.05
C GLY A 129 26.28 -14.20 2.10
N VAL A 130 25.06 -13.73 2.37
CA VAL A 130 24.43 -12.64 1.63
C VAL A 130 24.65 -11.33 2.38
N VAL A 131 25.26 -10.35 1.72
CA VAL A 131 25.36 -8.98 2.22
C VAL A 131 24.97 -8.04 1.08
N LEU A 132 23.91 -7.26 1.29
CA LEU A 132 23.35 -6.38 0.26
C LEU A 132 23.73 -4.92 0.52
N PRO A 133 24.60 -4.32 -0.32
CA PRO A 133 25.00 -2.92 -0.13
C PRO A 133 23.80 -1.96 -0.19
N PRO A 134 23.77 -0.87 0.57
CA PRO A 134 22.64 0.07 0.58
C PRO A 134 22.27 0.61 -0.81
N LYS A 135 23.26 0.84 -1.67
CA LYS A 135 23.04 1.26 -3.07
C LYS A 135 22.33 0.19 -3.90
N PHE A 136 22.66 -1.08 -3.67
CA PHE A 136 22.00 -2.20 -4.33
C PHE A 136 20.55 -2.28 -3.89
N VAL A 137 20.29 -2.21 -2.57
CA VAL A 137 18.91 -2.22 -2.02
C VAL A 137 18.09 -1.07 -2.58
N PHE A 138 18.66 0.13 -2.68
CA PHE A 138 17.99 1.28 -3.28
C PHE A 138 17.54 1.01 -4.73
N VAL A 139 18.46 0.56 -5.58
CA VAL A 139 18.15 0.27 -6.99
C VAL A 139 17.17 -0.90 -7.11
N PHE A 140 17.34 -1.94 -6.29
CA PHE A 140 16.43 -3.08 -6.26
C PHE A 140 14.99 -2.62 -5.97
N ILE A 141 14.78 -1.75 -4.97
CA ILE A 141 13.44 -1.27 -4.62
C ILE A 141 12.82 -0.50 -5.79
N LEU A 142 13.58 0.36 -6.47
CA LEU A 142 13.08 1.07 -7.65
C LEU A 142 12.65 0.11 -8.75
N LEU A 143 13.47 -0.89 -9.05
CA LEU A 143 13.16 -1.90 -10.07
C LEU A 143 11.97 -2.79 -9.66
N PHE A 144 11.89 -3.17 -8.39
CA PHE A 144 10.80 -3.97 -7.85
C PHE A 144 9.47 -3.24 -7.97
N VAL A 145 9.43 -1.96 -7.56
CA VAL A 145 8.22 -1.14 -7.65
C VAL A 145 7.84 -0.89 -9.10
N LEU A 146 8.77 -0.55 -9.98
CA LEU A 146 8.48 -0.37 -11.41
C LEU A 146 7.97 -1.65 -12.07
N ALA A 147 8.55 -2.80 -11.74
CA ALA A 147 8.07 -4.09 -12.25
C ALA A 147 6.66 -4.40 -11.75
N PHE A 148 6.37 -4.08 -10.48
CA PHE A 148 5.02 -4.23 -9.94
C PHE A 148 4.03 -3.24 -10.56
N GLY A 149 4.42 -1.98 -10.79
CA GLY A 149 3.60 -0.99 -11.48
C GLY A 149 3.24 -1.46 -12.89
N VAL A 150 4.21 -1.92 -13.67
CA VAL A 150 3.93 -2.51 -15.00
C VAL A 150 2.99 -3.71 -14.90
N LEU A 151 3.16 -4.59 -13.91
CA LEU A 151 2.24 -5.70 -13.69
C LEU A 151 0.83 -5.20 -13.37
N TRP A 152 0.71 -4.15 -12.56
CA TRP A 152 -0.57 -3.55 -12.18
C TRP A 152 -1.30 -2.99 -13.40
N GLU A 153 -0.63 -2.18 -14.23
CA GLU A 153 -1.18 -1.63 -15.47
C GLU A 153 -1.69 -2.73 -16.43
N VAL A 154 -0.96 -3.84 -16.53
CA VAL A 154 -1.36 -4.98 -17.34
C VAL A 154 -2.61 -5.67 -16.76
N LEU A 155 -2.74 -5.75 -15.43
CA LEU A 155 -3.93 -6.29 -14.78
C LEU A 155 -5.14 -5.40 -15.02
N GLU A 156 -5.00 -4.09 -14.90
CA GLU A 156 -6.09 -3.14 -15.17
C GLU A 156 -6.56 -3.22 -16.61
N PHE A 157 -5.62 -3.20 -17.56
CA PHE A 157 -5.92 -3.39 -18.97
C PHE A 157 -6.63 -4.73 -19.22
N GLY A 158 -6.13 -5.82 -18.62
CA GLY A 158 -6.74 -7.14 -18.75
C GLY A 158 -8.15 -7.24 -18.16
N ILE A 159 -8.39 -6.60 -17.01
CA ILE A 159 -9.71 -6.54 -16.37
C ILE A 159 -10.69 -5.72 -17.22
N GLY A 160 -10.24 -4.59 -17.79
CA GLY A 160 -11.03 -3.79 -18.73
C GLY A 160 -11.46 -4.61 -19.95
N LEU A 161 -10.52 -5.31 -20.59
CA LEU A 161 -10.83 -6.21 -21.72
C LEU A 161 -11.82 -7.31 -21.36
N ALA A 162 -11.69 -7.90 -20.16
CA ALA A 162 -12.62 -8.93 -19.69
C ALA A 162 -14.02 -8.37 -19.44
N ALA A 163 -14.13 -7.16 -18.86
CA ALA A 163 -15.40 -6.49 -18.64
C ALA A 163 -16.11 -6.19 -19.97
N ASP A 164 -15.38 -5.63 -20.94
CA ASP A 164 -15.90 -5.35 -22.29
C ASP A 164 -16.39 -6.63 -22.99
N PHE A 165 -15.62 -7.72 -22.90
CA PHE A 165 -15.99 -9.01 -23.47
C PHE A 165 -17.27 -9.59 -22.85
N LEU A 166 -17.45 -9.41 -21.54
CA LEU A 166 -18.61 -9.91 -20.79
C LEU A 166 -19.82 -8.96 -20.84
N GLY A 167 -19.66 -7.75 -21.40
CA GLY A 167 -20.67 -6.69 -21.34
C GLY A 167 -20.97 -6.22 -19.91
N ALA A 168 -19.98 -6.32 -19.02
CA ALA A 168 -20.08 -5.93 -17.62
C ALA A 168 -19.46 -4.54 -17.40
N GLU A 169 -19.84 -3.88 -16.31
CA GLU A 169 -19.14 -2.68 -15.87
C GLU A 169 -17.72 -3.05 -15.40
N THR A 170 -16.74 -2.23 -15.78
CA THR A 170 -15.37 -2.46 -15.34
C THR A 170 -15.21 -2.12 -13.85
N VAL A 171 -14.40 -2.92 -13.17
CA VAL A 171 -14.05 -2.72 -11.75
C VAL A 171 -12.83 -1.81 -11.61
N LEU A 172 -11.92 -1.83 -12.59
CA LEU A 172 -10.73 -0.98 -12.68
C LEU A 172 -10.72 -0.31 -14.07
N THR A 173 -10.57 1.01 -14.11
CA THR A 173 -10.61 1.77 -15.36
C THR A 173 -9.20 2.19 -15.74
N GLN A 174 -8.73 1.78 -16.92
CA GLN A 174 -7.50 2.30 -17.50
C GLN A 174 -7.85 3.54 -18.35
N TYR A 175 -7.24 4.70 -18.07
CA TYR A 175 -7.61 5.96 -18.74
C TYR A 175 -6.76 6.29 -19.97
N GLY A 176 -5.76 5.46 -20.29
CA GLY A 176 -5.02 5.51 -21.54
C GLY A 176 -3.51 5.42 -21.36
N LEU A 177 -2.76 5.54 -22.46
CA LEU A 177 -1.30 5.39 -22.42
C LEU A 177 -0.60 6.51 -21.63
N GLU A 178 -1.09 7.74 -21.75
CA GLU A 178 -0.49 8.89 -21.05
C GLU A 178 -0.63 8.76 -19.53
N ASP A 179 -1.80 8.30 -19.08
CA ASP A 179 -2.15 7.96 -17.71
C ASP A 179 -1.19 6.90 -17.15
N THR A 180 -1.15 5.73 -17.79
CA THR A 180 -0.23 4.62 -17.48
C THR A 180 1.24 5.08 -17.35
N LEU A 181 1.70 6.00 -18.21
CA LEU A 181 3.07 6.51 -18.11
C LEU A 181 3.26 7.44 -16.89
N LEU A 182 2.26 8.25 -16.56
CA LEU A 182 2.27 9.08 -15.37
C LEU A 182 2.19 8.23 -14.10
N ASP A 183 1.42 7.15 -14.12
CA ASP A 183 1.32 6.19 -13.01
C ASP A 183 2.66 5.60 -12.67
N LEU A 184 3.41 5.13 -13.66
CA LEU A 184 4.78 4.63 -13.46
C LEU A 184 5.74 5.72 -12.94
N VAL A 185 5.53 6.99 -13.32
CA VAL A 185 6.30 8.12 -12.78
C VAL A 185 5.97 8.33 -11.30
N PHE A 186 4.71 8.37 -10.91
CA PHE A 186 4.30 8.54 -9.52
C PHE A 186 4.63 7.31 -8.67
N ASP A 187 4.60 6.11 -9.26
CA ASP A 187 5.10 4.89 -8.65
C ASP A 187 6.58 5.03 -8.30
N THR A 188 7.37 5.55 -9.24
CA THR A 188 8.79 5.84 -9.01
C THR A 188 8.99 6.86 -7.89
N VAL A 189 8.15 7.89 -7.79
CA VAL A 189 8.20 8.88 -6.70
C VAL A 189 8.01 8.20 -5.34
N GLY A 190 6.97 7.38 -5.21
CA GLY A 190 6.72 6.62 -3.97
C GLY A 190 7.87 5.67 -3.63
N ALA A 191 8.44 5.00 -4.63
CA ALA A 191 9.60 4.14 -4.48
C ALA A 191 10.84 4.90 -3.97
N VAL A 192 11.14 6.08 -4.55
CA VAL A 192 12.27 6.93 -4.13
C VAL A 192 12.08 7.41 -2.69
N VAL A 193 10.87 7.84 -2.31
CA VAL A 193 10.57 8.26 -0.94
C VAL A 193 10.90 7.14 0.04
N VAL A 194 10.43 5.93 -0.21
CA VAL A 194 10.66 4.79 0.71
C VAL A 194 12.10 4.29 0.64
N ALA A 195 12.70 4.19 -0.54
CA ALA A 195 14.07 3.69 -0.69
C ALA A 195 15.10 4.63 -0.04
N THR A 196 14.87 5.96 -0.08
CA THR A 196 15.71 6.93 0.63
C THR A 196 15.47 6.92 2.14
N TRP A 197 14.21 6.83 2.61
CA TRP A 197 13.94 6.79 4.05
C TRP A 197 14.35 5.48 4.71
N GLY A 198 14.13 4.34 4.05
CA GLY A 198 14.48 3.00 4.51
C GLY A 198 15.99 2.76 4.57
N SER A 199 16.76 3.39 3.69
CA SER A 199 18.23 3.39 3.78
C SER A 199 18.78 4.35 4.84
N ALA A 200 18.07 5.43 5.15
CA ALA A 200 18.51 6.45 6.11
C ALA A 200 18.11 6.20 7.59
N HIS A 201 17.05 5.42 7.88
CA HIS A 201 16.48 5.32 9.24
C HIS A 201 16.57 3.93 9.91
N LEU A 202 17.15 2.92 9.23
CA LEU A 202 17.13 1.54 9.73
C LEU A 202 18.51 0.94 10.02
N GLN A 203 19.55 1.79 10.12
CA GLN A 203 20.72 1.43 10.94
C GLN A 203 20.35 1.28 12.43
N ASP A 204 19.23 1.87 12.87
CA ASP A 204 18.79 1.86 14.28
C ASP A 204 17.91 0.65 14.68
N VAL A 205 17.21 0.00 13.75
CA VAL A 205 16.23 -1.06 14.09
C VAL A 205 16.87 -2.45 14.13
N SER A 206 17.84 -2.73 13.25
CA SER A 206 18.64 -3.97 13.34
C SER A 206 19.43 -4.02 14.64
N GLY A 207 20.02 -2.90 15.06
CA GLY A 207 20.73 -2.81 16.35
C GLY A 207 19.81 -3.04 17.57
N TYR A 208 18.54 -2.63 17.50
CA TYR A 208 17.56 -2.88 18.58
C TYR A 208 17.13 -4.34 18.69
N ILE A 209 16.96 -5.03 17.55
CA ILE A 209 16.63 -6.46 17.52
C ILE A 209 17.82 -7.28 18.02
N GLU A 210 19.04 -6.90 17.62
CA GLU A 210 20.29 -7.51 18.09
C GLU A 210 20.44 -7.38 19.62
N GLU A 211 20.25 -6.17 20.18
CA GLU A 211 20.28 -5.94 21.63
C GLU A 211 19.21 -6.73 22.40
N LEU A 212 18.03 -6.93 21.80
CA LEU A 212 16.93 -7.68 22.40
C LEU A 212 17.20 -9.19 22.42
N ILE A 213 17.86 -9.70 21.38
CA ILE A 213 18.26 -11.11 21.28
C ILE A 213 19.45 -11.37 22.23
N GLU A 214 20.43 -10.49 22.31
CA GLU A 214 21.54 -10.61 23.27
C GLU A 214 21.04 -10.62 24.72
N LYS A 215 20.09 -9.74 25.07
CA LYS A 215 19.48 -9.74 26.42
C LYS A 215 18.67 -10.98 26.76
N ARG A 216 18.19 -11.74 25.78
CA ARG A 216 17.50 -13.02 26.00
C ARG A 216 18.46 -14.21 26.07
N SER A 217 19.70 -14.01 25.62
CA SER A 217 20.73 -15.03 25.53
C SER A 217 21.71 -15.01 26.73
N ALA A 218 21.58 -14.00 27.60
CA ALA A 218 22.31 -13.84 28.86
C ALA A 218 21.42 -14.16 30.07
#